data_AF-A0A9X4RK04-F1
#
_entry.id   AF-A0A9X4RK04-F1
#
_cell.length_a   1.000
_cell.length_b   1.000
_cell.length_c   1.000
_cell.angle_alpha   90.00
_cell.angle_beta   90.00
_cell.angle_gamma   90.00
#
_symmetry.space_group_name_H-M   'P 1'
#
loop_
_entity.id
_entity.type
_entity.pdbx_description
1 polymer ?
#
loop_
_entity_poly.entity_id
_entity_poly.type
_entity_poly.pdbx_seq_one_letter_code
_entity_poly.pdbx_strand_id
1 'polypeptide(L)' 'MQVICCVCHKTKKHNSWAAKRSANSGDQRSHGYCPGCYQQMMERIENFFVMNSCRKSA' A
#
# COMPACT_ATOMS: atom_id res chain seq x y z
N MET A 1 14.36 5.62 10.23
CA MET A 1 13.77 4.48 9.49
C MET A 1 12.84 5.00 8.42
N GLN A 2 13.12 4.71 7.14
CA GLN A 2 12.25 5.11 6.02
C GLN A 2 11.27 3.97 5.70
N VAL A 3 10.04 4.29 5.32
CA VAL A 3 9.05 3.29 4.85
C VAL A 3 8.89 3.43 3.34
N ILE A 4 9.01 2.33 2.60
CA ILE A 4 8.73 2.27 1.16
C ILE A 4 7.40 1.56 0.91
N CYS A 5 6.60 2.12 0.00
CA CYS A 5 5.38 1.45 -0.44
C CYS A 5 5.71 0.29 -1.38
N CYS A 6 5.22 -0.92 -1.08
CA CYS A 6 5.45 -2.11 -1.89
C CYS A 6 4.84 -2.04 -3.30
N VAL A 7 3.85 -1.17 -3.51
CA VAL A 7 3.10 -1.09 -4.77
C VAL A 7 3.66 0.03 -5.66
N CYS A 8 3.67 1.26 -5.16
CA CYS A 8 4.07 2.43 -5.96
C CYS A 8 5.48 2.94 -5.67
N HIS A 9 6.23 2.29 -4.77
CA HIS A 9 7.60 2.65 -4.39
C HIS A 9 7.79 4.08 -3.85
N LYS A 10 6.71 4.78 -3.49
CA LYS A 10 6.77 6.05 -2.75
C LYS A 10 7.42 5.81 -1.38
N THR A 11 8.09 6.83 -0.86
CA THR A 11 8.77 6.76 0.44
C THR A 11 8.13 7.72 1.44
N LYS A 12 7.93 7.28 2.68
CA LYS A 12 7.44 8.11 3.78
C LYS A 12 8.61 8.83 4.46
N LYS A 13 8.60 10.17 4.44
CA LYS A 13 9.51 11.02 5.21
C LYS A 13 8.69 12.06 5.97
N HIS A 14 8.88 12.15 7.29
CA HIS A 14 8.26 13.17 8.15
C HIS A 14 6.73 13.30 7.91
N ASN A 15 6.04 12.16 7.86
CA ASN A 15 4.60 12.06 7.65
C ASN A 15 4.06 12.35 6.23
N SER A 16 4.92 12.65 5.26
CA SER A 16 4.53 12.81 3.86
C SER A 16 5.08 11.70 2.97
N TRP A 17 4.29 11.27 1.97
CA TRP A 17 4.71 10.30 0.96
C TRP A 17 5.22 11.04 -0.27
N ALA A 18 6.52 10.93 -0.54
CA ALA A 18 7.16 11.56 -1.69
C ALA A 18 7.49 10.53 -2.78
N ALA A 19 7.58 11.04 -4.01
CA ALA A 19 8.11 10.27 -5.14
C ALA A 19 9.52 9.74 -4.83
N LYS A 20 9.86 8.64 -5.52
CA LYS A 20 11.07 7.84 -5.30
C LYS A 20 12.30 8.76 -5.23
N ARG A 21 12.89 8.90 -4.03
CA ARG A 21 14.24 9.47 -3.89
C ARG A 21 15.24 8.32 -3.98
N SER A 22 16.35 8.53 -4.69
CA SER A 22 17.48 7.60 -4.66
C SER A 22 17.86 7.37 -3.20
N ALA A 23 17.87 6.09 -2.81
CA ALA A 23 18.41 5.70 -1.51
C ALA A 23 19.90 5.98 -1.53
N ASN A 24 20.42 6.58 -0.46
CA ASN A 24 21.82 6.35 -0.14
C ASN A 24 21.92 4.93 0.40
N SER A 25 22.97 4.19 0.03
CA SER A 25 23.17 2.75 0.27
C SER A 25 23.28 2.34 1.75
N GLY A 26 23.02 3.24 2.70
CA GLY A 26 23.06 2.99 4.16
C GLY A 26 21.75 3.21 4.91
N ASP A 27 20.66 3.60 4.23
CA ASP A 27 19.38 3.88 4.92
C ASP A 27 18.62 2.58 5.25
N GLN A 28 18.38 2.30 6.53
CA GLN A 28 17.47 1.23 6.95
C GLN A 28 16.03 1.52 6.47
N ARG A 29 15.52 0.61 5.63
CA ARG A 29 14.19 0.67 5.01
C ARG A 29 13.27 -0.38 5.58
N SER A 30 12.01 0.01 5.74
CA SER A 30 10.89 -0.87 6.07
C SER A 30 9.87 -0.85 4.95
N HIS A 31 9.11 -1.94 4.82
CA HIS A 31 8.12 -2.12 3.77
C HIS A 31 6.71 -1.85 4.32
N GLY A 32 5.85 -1.24 3.52
CA GLY A 32 4.46 -0.97 3.89
C GLY A 32 3.60 -0.52 2.72
N TYR A 33 2.44 0.06 3.01
CA TYR A 33 1.52 0.62 2.02
C TYR A 33 1.37 2.13 2.21
N CYS A 34 1.33 2.89 1.11
CA CYS A 34 0.91 4.28 1.18
C CYS A 34 -0.63 4.36 1.25
N PRO A 35 -1.20 5.46 1.76
CA PRO A 35 -2.66 5.60 1.91
C PRO A 35 -3.45 5.28 0.64
N GLY A 36 -3.00 5.78 -0.51
CA GLY A 36 -3.68 5.53 -1.78
C GLY A 36 -3.59 4.08 -2.29
N CYS A 37 -2.49 3.37 -2.03
CA CYS A 37 -2.38 1.95 -2.40
C CYS A 37 -3.12 1.05 -1.39
N TYR A 38 -3.15 1.44 -0.12
CA TYR A 38 -3.92 0.76 0.91
C TYR A 38 -5.42 0.85 0.63
N GLN A 39 -5.93 2.04 0.31
CA GLN A 39 -7.34 2.26 -0.04
C GLN A 39 -7.76 1.41 -1.23
N GLN A 40 -6.99 1.44 -2.33
CA GLN A 40 -7.26 0.60 -3.51
C GLN A 40 -7.28 -0.90 -3.19
N MET A 41 -6.43 -1.36 -2.27
CA MET A 41 -6.43 -2.75 -1.83
C MET A 41 -7.72 -3.08 -1.07
N MET A 42 -8.13 -2.20 -0.15
CA MET A 42 -9.36 -2.39 0.61
C MET A 42 -10.60 -2.34 -0.29
N GLU A 43 -10.68 -1.42 -1.25
CA GLU A 43 -11.76 -1.37 -2.24
C GLU A 43 -11.86 -2.69 -3.04
N ARG A 44 -10.73 -3.31 -3.41
CA ARG A 44 -10.73 -4.62 -4.08
C ARG A 44 -11.25 -5.73 -3.17
N ILE A 45 -10.88 -5.70 -1.89
CA ILE A 45 -11.32 -6.68 -0.89
C ILE A 45 -12.83 -6.53 -0.66
N GLU A 46 -13.32 -5.32 -0.46
CA GLU A 46 -14.75 -5.01 -0.29
C GLU A 46 -15.55 -5.45 -1.51
N ASN A 47 -15.09 -5.09 -2.73
CA ASN A 47 -15.73 -5.52 -3.96
C ASN A 47 -15.75 -7.05 -4.11
N PHE A 48 -14.69 -7.75 -3.70
CA PHE A 48 -14.67 -9.21 -3.69
C PHE A 48 -15.74 -9.79 -2.75
N PHE A 49 -15.88 -9.25 -1.54
CA PHE A 49 -16.90 -9.69 -0.60
C PHE A 49 -18.32 -9.35 -1.07
N VAL A 50 -18.56 -8.16 -1.62
CA VAL A 50 -19.86 -7.76 -2.17
C VAL A 50 -20.25 -8.66 -3.34
N MET A 51 -19.35 -8.90 -4.29
CA MET A 51 -19.62 -9.77 -5.44
C MET A 51 -19.80 -11.25 -5.06
N ASN A 52 -19.13 -11.72 -4.01
CA ASN A 52 -19.23 -13.11 -3.57
C ASN A 52 -20.28 -13.37 -2.49
N SER A 53 -20.87 -12.32 -1.90
CA SER A 53 -21.96 -12.43 -0.92
C SER A 53 -23.28 -12.98 -1.51
N CYS A 54 -23.37 -13.08 -2.85
CA CYS A 54 -24.45 -13.76 -3.56
C CYS A 54 -24.16 -15.23 -3.94
N ARG A 55 -23.08 -15.87 -3.44
CA ARG A 55 -22.98 -17.34 -3.45
C ARG A 55 -23.63 -17.91 -2.19
N LYS A 56 -24.97 -17.81 -2.10
CA LYS A 56 -25.73 -18.84 -1.38
C LYS A 56 -25.57 -20.12 -2.20
N SER A 57 -24.66 -21.00 -1.79
CA SER A 57 -24.69 -22.39 -2.23
C SER A 57 -26.08 -22.92 -1.84
N ALA A 58 -26.84 -23.31 -2.87
CA ALA A 58 -28.06 -24.10 -2.72
C ALA A 58 -27.71 -25.49 -2.19
#